data_AF-A0A973HUS9-F1
#
_entry.id   AF-A0A973HUS9-F1
#
_cell.length_a   1.000
_cell.length_b   1.000
_cell.length_c   1.000
_cell.angle_alpha   90.00
_cell.angle_beta   90.00
_cell.angle_gamma   90.00
#
_symmetry.space_group_name_H-M   'P 1'
#
loop_
_entity.id
_entity.type
_entity.pdbx_description
1 polymer ?
#
loop_
_entity_poly.entity_id
_entity_poly.type
_entity_poly.pdbx_seq_one_letter_code
_entity_poly.pdbx_strand_id
1 'polypeptide(L)'
;MNSVIQSIRTSRPVVASEERLNEIEGEIVESLLSKKTVFDGELKHTFQDVLQSIWSTDTGSEAIDAELKNIAMGDSDSIGIIQNILTTAAEAYAQSISVKVAEHRFKEAADNFIASINTNEFQELRGRI
;
A
#
# COMPACT_ATOMS: atom_id res chain seq x y z
N MET A 1 -32.07 16.07 37.21
CA MET A 1 -31.98 15.09 36.11
C MET A 1 -30.86 15.55 35.19
N ASN A 2 -29.66 14.99 35.36
CA ASN A 2 -28.47 15.40 34.64
C ASN A 2 -28.42 14.73 33.27
N SER A 3 -28.50 15.54 32.22
CA SER A 3 -28.21 15.13 30.84
C SER A 3 -26.69 14.96 30.70
N VAL A 4 -26.24 13.71 30.57
CA VAL A 4 -24.86 13.41 30.20
C VAL A 4 -24.84 13.23 28.68
N ILE A 5 -24.66 14.33 27.95
CA ILE A 5 -24.21 14.25 26.57
C ILE A 5 -22.72 13.89 26.64
N GLN A 6 -22.42 12.59 26.52
CA GLN A 6 -21.07 12.14 26.24
C GLN A 6 -20.67 12.70 24.88
N SER A 7 -19.83 13.75 24.92
CA SER A 7 -19.17 14.28 23.74
C SER A 7 -18.36 13.17 23.10
N ILE A 8 -18.85 12.65 21.97
CA ILE A 8 -18.06 11.84 21.06
C ILE A 8 -16.98 12.80 20.53
N ARG A 9 -15.83 12.82 21.19
CA ARG A 9 -14.61 13.36 20.60
C ARG A 9 -14.34 12.47 19.40
N THR A 10 -14.79 12.89 18.22
CA THR A 10 -14.34 12.31 16.97
C THR A 10 -12.83 12.43 16.97
N SER A 11 -12.14 11.32 17.18
CA SER A 11 -10.70 11.23 16.98
C SER A 11 -10.41 11.85 15.62
N ARG A 12 -9.52 12.85 15.62
CA ARG A 12 -8.96 13.42 14.38
C ARG A 12 -8.61 12.28 13.42
N PRO A 13 -8.76 12.47 12.10
CA PRO A 13 -8.31 11.46 11.13
C PRO A 13 -6.86 11.13 11.46
N VAL A 14 -6.64 9.88 11.87
CA VAL A 14 -5.32 9.39 12.22
C VAL A 14 -4.60 9.24 10.88
N VAL A 15 -3.80 10.24 10.55
CA VAL A 15 -2.67 10.04 9.62
C VAL A 15 -1.96 8.80 10.15
N ALA A 16 -1.89 7.73 9.35
CA ALA A 16 -1.26 6.50 9.77
C ALA A 16 0.11 6.81 10.39
N SER A 17 0.43 6.19 11.53
CA SER A 17 1.75 6.42 12.15
C SER A 17 2.85 6.09 11.14
N GLU A 18 3.98 6.78 11.23
CA GLU A 18 5.12 6.57 10.33
C GLU A 18 5.56 5.10 10.30
N GLU A 19 5.55 4.44 11.47
CA GLU A 19 5.80 3.00 11.59
C GLU A 19 4.79 2.16 10.78
N ARG A 20 3.50 2.52 10.81
CA ARG A 20 2.46 1.81 10.06
C ARG A 20 2.59 2.04 8.55
N LEU A 21 3.01 3.23 8.13
CA LEU A 21 3.30 3.51 6.72
C LEU A 21 4.49 2.68 6.24
N ASN A 22 5.56 2.60 7.03
CA ASN A 22 6.72 1.77 6.70
C ASN A 22 6.35 0.28 6.57
N GLU A 23 5.49 -0.25 7.45
CA GLU A 23 4.96 -1.62 7.31
C GLU A 23 4.18 -1.81 6.01
N ILE A 24 3.28 -0.87 5.70
CA ILE A 24 2.46 -0.91 4.48
C ILE A 24 3.35 -0.83 3.23
N GLU A 25 4.36 0.02 3.24
CA GLU A 25 5.35 0.12 2.16
C GLU A 25 6.06 -1.21 1.95
N GLY A 26 6.53 -1.85 3.02
CA GLY A 26 7.15 -3.18 2.96
C GLY A 26 6.23 -4.24 2.35
N GLU A 27 4.96 -4.28 2.77
CA GLU A 27 3.96 -5.19 2.20
C GLU A 27 3.69 -4.93 0.71
N ILE A 28 3.67 -3.65 0.31
CA ILE A 28 3.47 -3.24 -1.08
C ILE A 28 4.67 -3.70 -1.92
N VAL A 29 5.89 -3.42 -1.48
CA VAL A 29 7.12 -3.84 -2.17
C VAL A 29 7.15 -5.36 -2.33
N GLU A 30 6.92 -6.12 -1.26
CA GLU A 30 6.87 -7.59 -1.31
C GLU A 30 5.82 -8.07 -2.32
N SER A 31 4.64 -7.47 -2.30
CA SER A 31 3.54 -7.83 -3.19
C SER A 31 3.91 -7.56 -4.65
N LEU A 32 4.43 -6.37 -4.97
CA LEU A 32 4.77 -5.98 -6.34
C LEU A 32 5.92 -6.85 -6.89
N LEU A 33 6.99 -7.04 -6.12
CA LEU A 33 8.11 -7.91 -6.50
C LEU A 33 7.69 -9.38 -6.66
N SER A 34 6.68 -9.82 -5.91
CA SER A 34 6.08 -11.15 -6.02
C SER A 34 5.00 -11.27 -7.10
N LYS A 35 4.89 -10.30 -8.02
CA LYS A 35 3.91 -10.26 -9.13
C LYS A 35 2.45 -10.21 -8.68
N LYS A 36 2.17 -9.83 -7.43
CA LYS A 36 0.82 -9.60 -6.93
C LYS A 36 0.37 -8.18 -7.30
N THR A 37 -0.94 -7.99 -7.26
CA THR A 37 -1.57 -6.69 -7.46
C THR A 37 -1.87 -6.05 -6.10
N VAL A 38 -1.63 -4.75 -5.99
CA VAL A 38 -2.00 -3.92 -4.84
C VAL A 38 -3.18 -3.03 -5.26
N PHE A 39 -4.21 -2.92 -4.43
CA PHE A 39 -5.32 -2.01 -4.66
C PHE A 39 -5.26 -0.87 -3.65
N ASP A 40 -5.27 0.38 -4.12
CA ASP A 40 -5.17 1.57 -3.27
C ASP A 40 -6.52 2.19 -2.91
N GLY A 41 -7.62 1.56 -3.33
CA GLY A 41 -8.99 2.08 -3.19
C GLY A 41 -9.55 2.70 -4.48
N GLU A 42 -8.69 3.06 -5.43
CA GLU A 42 -9.06 3.66 -6.72
C GLU A 42 -8.59 2.81 -7.90
N LEU A 43 -7.32 2.38 -7.87
CA LEU A 43 -6.62 1.71 -8.95
C LEU A 43 -5.88 0.46 -8.46
N LYS A 44 -5.67 -0.44 -9.43
CA LYS A 44 -4.86 -1.65 -9.25
C LYS A 44 -3.45 -1.37 -9.73
N HIS A 45 -2.47 -1.55 -8.85
CA HIS A 45 -1.06 -1.36 -9.09
C HIS A 45 -0.36 -2.72 -9.20
N THR A 46 0.58 -2.81 -10.13
CA THR A 46 1.33 -4.00 -10.49
C THR A 46 2.81 -3.64 -10.64
N PHE A 47 3.67 -4.64 -10.77
CA PHE A 47 5.08 -4.40 -11.05
C PHE A 47 5.31 -3.63 -12.36
N GLN A 48 4.38 -3.72 -13.33
CA GLN A 48 4.47 -2.94 -14.56
C GLN A 48 4.39 -1.44 -14.30
N ASP A 49 3.62 -1.00 -13.31
CA ASP A 49 3.53 0.41 -12.96
C ASP A 49 4.83 0.91 -12.31
N VAL A 50 5.53 0.04 -11.56
CA VAL A 50 6.89 0.32 -11.06
C VAL A 50 7.84 0.54 -12.23
N LEU A 51 7.83 -0.36 -13.22
CA LEU A 51 8.65 -0.20 -14.43
C LEU A 51 8.30 1.09 -15.15
N GLN A 52 7.03 1.40 -15.34
CA GLN A 52 6.61 2.64 -15.99
C GLN A 52 7.08 3.87 -15.22
N SER A 53 7.03 3.84 -13.88
CA SER A 53 7.51 4.92 -13.03
C SER A 53 9.01 5.19 -13.22
N ILE A 54 9.85 4.15 -13.20
CA ILE A 54 11.29 4.33 -13.39
C ILE A 54 11.65 4.73 -14.83
N TRP A 55 10.98 4.14 -15.84
CA TRP A 55 11.18 4.50 -17.25
C TRP A 55 10.74 5.93 -17.59
N SER A 56 9.81 6.49 -16.82
CA SER A 56 9.35 7.88 -17.01
C SER A 56 10.40 8.91 -16.58
N THR A 57 11.51 8.47 -15.98
CA THR A 57 12.64 9.33 -15.62
C THR A 57 13.81 9.06 -16.55
N ASP A 58 14.45 10.12 -17.05
CA ASP A 58 15.60 10.00 -17.95
C ASP A 58 16.71 9.14 -17.30
N THR A 59 17.07 9.45 -16.05
CA THR A 59 18.09 8.72 -15.28
C THR A 59 17.73 7.26 -15.03
N GLY A 60 16.46 6.95 -14.76
CA GLY A 60 16.02 5.58 -14.52
C GLY A 60 16.01 4.74 -15.80
N SER A 61 15.56 5.32 -16.90
CA SER A 61 15.55 4.66 -18.21
C SER A 61 16.96 4.37 -18.71
N GLU A 62 17.90 5.31 -18.55
CA GLU A 62 19.32 5.13 -18.91
C GLU A 62 19.98 4.04 -18.06
N ALA A 63 19.72 4.01 -16.75
CA ALA A 63 20.30 3.02 -15.84
C ALA A 63 19.83 1.60 -16.19
N ILE A 64 18.54 1.40 -16.47
CA ILE A 64 18.02 0.09 -16.84
C ILE A 64 18.54 -0.34 -18.22
N ASP A 65 18.55 0.56 -19.19
CA ASP A 65 19.07 0.26 -20.53
C ASP A 65 20.55 -0.11 -20.50
N ALA A 66 21.36 0.59 -19.70
CA ALA A 66 22.77 0.28 -19.50
C ALA A 66 22.97 -1.14 -18.92
N GLU A 67 22.27 -1.48 -17.86
CA GLU A 67 22.43 -2.80 -17.24
C GLU A 67 21.86 -3.94 -18.09
N LEU A 68 20.76 -3.73 -18.82
CA LEU A 68 20.25 -4.71 -19.77
C LEU A 68 21.25 -4.98 -20.91
N LYS A 69 21.97 -3.95 -21.39
CA LYS A 69 23.06 -4.12 -22.36
C LYS A 69 24.22 -4.92 -21.78
N ASN A 70 24.65 -4.63 -20.56
CA ASN A 70 25.73 -5.35 -19.90
C ASN A 70 25.38 -6.85 -19.71
N ILE A 71 24.13 -7.15 -19.30
CA ILE A 71 23.62 -8.53 -19.20
C ILE A 71 23.66 -9.21 -20.57
N ALA A 72 23.22 -8.54 -21.64
CA ALA A 72 23.25 -9.09 -22.99
C ALA A 72 24.68 -9.37 -23.48
N MET A 73 25.67 -8.64 -22.96
CA MET A 73 27.10 -8.87 -23.22
C MET A 73 27.71 -9.98 -22.36
N GLY A 74 26.94 -10.56 -21.44
CA GLY A 74 27.36 -11.68 -20.58
C GLY A 74 27.96 -11.25 -19.25
N ASP A 75 27.78 -10.00 -18.83
CA ASP A 75 28.19 -9.54 -17.51
C ASP A 75 27.20 -10.05 -16.43
N SER A 76 27.68 -10.97 -15.59
CA SER A 76 26.87 -11.54 -14.52
C SER A 76 26.66 -10.59 -13.35
N ASP A 77 27.54 -9.61 -13.15
CA ASP A 77 27.46 -8.69 -12.01
C ASP A 77 26.29 -7.70 -12.18
N SER A 78 25.95 -7.38 -13.44
CA SER A 78 24.80 -6.57 -13.80
C SER A 78 23.45 -7.16 -13.38
N ILE A 79 23.35 -8.46 -13.11
CA ILE A 79 22.11 -9.06 -12.58
C ILE A 79 21.83 -8.54 -11.17
N GLY A 80 22.86 -8.43 -10.33
CA GLY A 80 22.69 -7.88 -8.98
C GLY A 80 22.37 -6.38 -9.02
N ILE A 81 23.01 -5.65 -9.95
CA ILE A 81 22.78 -4.21 -10.11
C ILE A 81 21.34 -3.94 -10.57
N ILE A 82 20.86 -4.63 -11.61
CA ILE A 82 19.48 -4.44 -12.09
C ILE A 82 18.45 -4.84 -11.03
N GLN A 83 18.73 -5.87 -10.23
CA GLN A 83 17.87 -6.25 -9.10
C GLN A 83 17.76 -5.12 -8.07
N ASN A 84 18.87 -4.49 -7.71
CA ASN A 84 18.88 -3.35 -6.79
C ASN A 84 18.12 -2.16 -7.38
N ILE A 85 18.36 -1.80 -8.65
CA ILE A 85 17.66 -0.71 -9.33
C ILE A 85 16.15 -0.91 -9.27
N LEU A 86 15.68 -2.12 -9.62
CA LEU A 86 14.25 -2.45 -9.64
C LEU A 86 13.64 -2.51 -8.23
N THR A 87 14.41 -2.95 -7.24
CA THR A 87 13.97 -2.97 -5.83
C THR A 87 13.80 -1.56 -5.29
N THR A 88 14.79 -0.69 -5.49
CA THR A 88 14.70 0.72 -5.09
C THR A 88 13.56 1.45 -5.81
N ALA A 89 13.32 1.13 -7.09
CA ALA A 89 12.17 1.65 -7.81
C ALA A 89 10.84 1.20 -7.19
N ALA A 90 10.74 -0.07 -6.78
CA ALA A 90 9.56 -0.60 -6.11
C ALA A 90 9.32 0.08 -4.75
N GLU A 91 10.38 0.33 -3.98
CA GLU A 91 10.32 1.06 -2.70
C GLU A 91 9.82 2.50 -2.90
N ALA A 92 10.42 3.24 -3.84
CA ALA A 92 9.99 4.61 -4.14
C ALA A 92 8.54 4.67 -4.66
N TYR A 93 8.14 3.69 -5.47
CA TYR A 93 6.77 3.60 -5.94
C TYR A 93 5.81 3.23 -4.81
N ALA A 94 6.19 2.32 -3.91
CA ALA A 94 5.41 1.95 -2.74
C ALA A 94 5.15 3.16 -1.83
N GLN A 95 6.17 3.98 -1.57
CA GLN A 95 6.04 5.25 -0.84
C GLN A 95 5.02 6.19 -1.49
N SER A 96 4.98 6.24 -2.83
CA SER A 96 4.05 7.12 -3.55
C SER A 96 2.57 6.73 -3.39
N ILE A 97 2.28 5.46 -3.09
CA ILE A 97 0.91 4.93 -2.98
C ILE A 97 0.52 4.50 -1.56
N SER A 98 1.48 4.45 -0.62
CA SER A 98 1.29 3.88 0.73
C SER A 98 0.19 4.58 1.52
N VAL A 99 0.09 5.90 1.41
CA VAL A 99 -0.95 6.71 2.07
C VAL A 99 -2.34 6.33 1.58
N LYS A 100 -2.55 6.22 0.27
CA LYS A 100 -3.86 5.84 -0.29
C LYS A 100 -4.26 4.43 0.13
N VAL A 101 -3.32 3.48 0.07
CA VAL A 101 -3.54 2.12 0.55
C VAL A 101 -3.92 2.10 2.03
N ALA A 102 -3.25 2.91 2.86
CA ALA A 102 -3.55 3.02 4.30
C ALA A 102 -4.96 3.57 4.54
N GLU A 103 -5.33 4.65 3.83
CA GLU A 103 -6.66 5.27 3.92
C GLU A 103 -7.77 4.30 3.49
N HIS A 104 -7.57 3.58 2.39
CA HIS A 104 -8.52 2.59 1.92
C HIS A 104 -8.72 1.46 2.92
N ARG A 105 -7.64 0.86 3.44
CA ARG A 105 -7.70 -0.20 4.46
C ARG A 105 -8.37 0.28 5.74
N PHE A 106 -8.12 1.52 6.15
CA PHE A 106 -8.79 2.11 7.31
C PHE A 106 -10.30 2.23 7.08
N LYS A 107 -10.71 2.72 5.90
CA LYS A 107 -12.12 2.83 5.53
C LYS A 107 -12.81 1.47 5.51
N GLU A 108 -12.21 0.46 4.89
CA GLU A 108 -12.77 -0.90 4.88
C GLU A 108 -12.90 -1.47 6.29
N ALA A 109 -11.89 -1.27 7.15
CA ALA A 109 -11.94 -1.72 8.54
C ALA A 109 -13.09 -1.03 9.31
N ALA A 110 -13.29 0.27 9.10
CA ALA A 110 -14.37 1.03 9.72
C ALA A 110 -15.75 0.54 9.23
N ASP A 111 -15.93 0.34 7.93
CA ASP A 111 -17.18 -0.14 7.34
C ASP A 111 -17.53 -1.55 7.85
N ASN A 112 -16.54 -2.45 7.90
CA ASN A 112 -16.70 -3.80 8.46
C ASN A 112 -17.06 -3.78 9.96
N PHE A 113 -16.44 -2.87 10.73
CA PHE A 113 -16.74 -2.71 12.14
C PHE A 113 -18.19 -2.23 12.35
N ILE A 114 -18.64 -1.22 11.61
CA ILE A 114 -20.02 -0.71 11.67
C ILE A 114 -21.02 -1.81 11.29
N ALA A 115 -20.74 -2.58 10.23
CA ALA A 115 -21.57 -3.71 9.84
C ALA A 115 -21.66 -4.75 10.97
N SER A 116 -20.56 -5.05 11.66
CA SER A 116 -20.54 -6.02 12.76
C SER A 116 -21.40 -5.59 13.96
N ILE A 117 -21.38 -4.30 14.33
CA ILE A 117 -22.23 -3.76 15.42
C ILE A 117 -23.71 -3.89 15.08
N ASN A 118 -24.10 -3.46 13.87
CA ASN A 118 -25.48 -3.54 13.40
C ASN A 118 -26.00 -4.99 13.37
N THR A 119 -25.11 -5.97 13.22
CA THR A 119 -25.49 -7.39 13.18
C THR A 119 -25.61 -7.97 14.59
N ASN A 120 -24.66 -7.66 15.48
CA ASN A 120 -24.63 -8.18 16.84
C ASN A 120 -25.72 -7.58 17.74
N GLU A 121 -25.94 -6.26 17.70
CA GLU A 121 -27.00 -5.61 18.51
C GLU A 121 -28.40 -6.07 18.09
N PHE A 122 -28.64 -6.27 16.79
CA PHE A 122 -29.91 -6.80 16.30
C PHE A 122 -30.12 -8.28 16.65
N GLN A 123 -29.07 -9.10 16.71
CA GLN A 123 -29.21 -10.50 17.14
C GLN A 123 -29.40 -10.63 18.66
N GLU A 124 -28.70 -9.82 19.47
CA GLU A 124 -28.90 -9.77 20.92
C GLU A 124 -30.31 -9.27 21.31
N LEU A 125 -30.87 -8.30 20.57
CA LEU A 125 -32.24 -7.81 20.78
C LEU A 125 -33.31 -8.84 20.36
N ARG A 126 -33.07 -9.64 19.32
CA ARG A 126 -34.00 -10.70 18.88
C ARG A 126 -33.93 -11.98 19.73
N GLY A 127 -32.79 -12.26 20.35
CA GLY A 127 -32.62 -13.40 21.28
C GLY A 127 -33.11 -13.13 22.71
N ARG A 128 -33.57 -11.89 23.00
CA ARG A 128 -34.10 -11.45 24.31
C ARG A 128 -35.63 -11.33 24.36
N ILE A 129 -36.34 -11.97 23.43
CA ILE A 129 -37.81 -12.11 23.45
C ILE A 129 -38.18 -13.53 23.88
#